data_AF-A0A069NL14-F1
#
_entry.id   AF-A0A069NL14-F1
#
_cell.length_a   1.000
_cell.length_b   1.000
_cell.length_c   1.000
_cell.angle_alpha   90.00
_cell.angle_beta   90.00
_cell.angle_gamma   90.00
#
_symmetry.space_group_name_H-M   'P 1'
#
loop_
_entity.id
_entity.type
_entity.pdbx_description
1 polymer ?
#
loop_
_entity_poly.entity_id
_entity_poly.type
_entity_poly.pdbx_seq_one_letter_code
_entity_poly.pdbx_strand_id
1 'polypeptide(L)'
;MTHFIPRRATAASLLFLVLAACGTASEITAGPQADIYSVTGKATGTRMSWVTARNRAMDAASDYCKQRQQTMRLRSESTSGVRSLEEQTSTVNFTCVSSQASG
;
A
#
# COMPACT_ATOMS: atom_id res chain seq x y z
N MET A 1 61.04 -0.65 9.67
CA MET A 1 60.36 -1.38 8.58
C MET A 1 58.88 -1.05 8.66
N THR A 2 58.42 -0.15 7.80
CA THR A 2 57.03 0.32 7.72
C THR A 2 56.22 -0.67 6.88
N HIS A 3 55.37 -1.47 7.53
CA HIS A 3 54.39 -2.30 6.82
C HIS A 3 53.21 -1.42 6.38
N PHE A 4 53.09 -1.20 5.07
CA PHE A 4 51.91 -0.65 4.41
C PHE A 4 50.79 -1.70 4.46
N ILE A 5 49.77 -1.48 5.29
CA ILE A 5 48.54 -2.28 5.29
C ILE A 5 47.52 -1.53 4.43
N PRO A 6 47.22 -1.95 3.19
CA PRO A 6 46.09 -1.42 2.45
C PRO A 6 44.81 -1.94 3.11
N ARG A 7 44.21 -1.11 3.96
CA ARG A 7 42.92 -1.39 4.60
C ARG A 7 41.85 -1.30 3.52
N ARG A 8 41.58 -2.44 2.88
CA ARG A 8 40.52 -2.63 1.88
C ARG A 8 39.22 -2.06 2.43
N ALA A 9 38.76 -0.96 1.83
CA ALA A 9 37.44 -0.42 2.06
C ALA A 9 36.43 -1.43 1.53
N THR A 10 35.92 -2.26 2.42
CA THR A 10 34.75 -3.10 2.13
C THR A 10 33.54 -2.17 2.10
N ALA A 11 33.21 -1.66 0.92
CA ALA A 11 31.93 -1.04 0.65
C ALA A 11 30.85 -2.13 0.81
N ALA A 12 30.23 -2.19 1.98
CA ALA A 12 29.06 -3.02 2.21
C ALA A 12 27.87 -2.37 1.51
N SER A 13 27.67 -2.71 0.24
CA SER A 13 26.44 -2.36 -0.48
C SER A 13 25.27 -3.09 0.17
N LEU A 14 24.52 -2.39 1.03
CA LEU A 14 23.22 -2.83 1.54
C LEU A 14 22.24 -2.89 0.36
N LEU A 15 22.15 -4.06 -0.26
CA LEU A 15 21.15 -4.35 -1.30
C LEU A 15 19.80 -4.49 -0.60
N PHE A 16 19.03 -3.40 -0.51
CA PHE A 16 17.64 -3.44 -0.06
C PHE A 16 16.80 -4.20 -1.09
N LEU A 17 16.62 -5.50 -0.88
CA LEU A 17 15.62 -6.31 -1.57
C LEU A 17 14.24 -5.84 -1.12
N VAL A 18 13.65 -4.90 -1.85
CA VAL A 18 12.24 -4.53 -1.66
C VAL A 18 11.42 -5.73 -2.13
N LEU A 19 10.91 -6.54 -1.19
CA LEU A 19 9.89 -7.53 -1.47
C LEU A 19 8.60 -6.79 -1.87
N ALA A 20 8.50 -6.41 -3.15
CA ALA A 20 7.25 -5.97 -3.72
C ALA A 20 6.31 -7.20 -3.74
N ALA A 21 5.45 -7.32 -2.73
CA ALA A 21 4.41 -8.35 -2.72
C ALA A 21 3.60 -8.23 -4.01
N CYS A 22 3.53 -9.27 -4.83
CA CYS A 22 2.87 -9.25 -6.14
C CYS A 22 1.37 -9.00 -5.97
N GLY A 23 0.97 -7.74 -5.98
CA GLY A 23 -0.40 -7.28 -5.82
C GLY A 23 -0.57 -5.99 -6.60
N THR A 24 -1.80 -5.66 -6.94
CA THR A 24 -2.16 -4.46 -7.70
C THR A 24 -3.30 -3.73 -7.01
N ALA A 25 -3.54 -2.49 -7.39
CA ALA A 25 -4.75 -1.75 -7.02
C ALA A 25 -5.43 -1.28 -8.31
N SER A 26 -6.76 -1.33 -8.33
CA SER A 26 -7.58 -0.74 -9.39
C SER A 26 -7.48 0.79 -9.36
N GLU A 27 -7.95 1.42 -10.43
CA GLU A 27 -8.17 2.87 -10.43
C GLU A 27 -9.15 3.30 -9.35
N ILE A 28 -8.98 4.53 -8.88
CA ILE A 28 -9.84 5.12 -7.86
C ILE A 28 -11.11 5.62 -8.54
N THR A 29 -12.24 5.16 -8.05
CA THR A 29 -13.57 5.50 -8.57
C THR A 29 -14.34 6.35 -7.56
N ALA A 30 -15.14 7.29 -8.04
CA ALA A 30 -16.05 8.04 -7.18
C ALA A 30 -17.19 7.12 -6.73
N GLY A 31 -17.47 7.11 -5.43
CA GLY A 31 -18.59 6.40 -4.84
C GLY A 31 -19.93 7.12 -5.07
N PRO A 32 -21.05 6.52 -4.63
CA PRO A 32 -22.38 7.09 -4.80
C PRO A 32 -22.63 8.34 -3.93
N GLN A 33 -21.75 8.62 -2.98
CA GLN A 33 -21.83 9.74 -2.04
C GLN A 33 -20.70 10.72 -2.33
N ALA A 34 -20.98 12.02 -2.20
CA ALA A 34 -19.98 13.07 -2.37
C ALA A 34 -18.79 12.82 -1.44
N ASP A 35 -17.58 13.08 -1.94
CA ASP A 35 -16.30 12.92 -1.25
C ASP A 35 -15.95 11.49 -0.81
N ILE A 36 -16.75 10.48 -1.19
CA ILE A 36 -16.41 9.08 -1.00
C ILE A 36 -15.79 8.52 -2.28
N TYR A 37 -14.61 7.94 -2.13
CA TYR A 37 -13.86 7.27 -3.18
C TYR A 37 -13.74 5.79 -2.86
N SER A 38 -13.63 4.97 -3.89
CA SER A 38 -13.47 3.53 -3.79
C SER A 38 -12.24 3.06 -4.55
N VAL A 39 -11.48 2.16 -3.93
CA VAL A 39 -10.34 1.50 -4.56
C VAL A 39 -10.31 0.03 -4.17
N THR A 40 -10.03 -0.83 -5.14
CA THR A 40 -9.92 -2.28 -4.90
C THR A 40 -8.48 -2.71 -5.05
N GLY A 41 -7.88 -3.20 -3.97
CA GLY A 41 -6.62 -3.92 -4.02
C GLY A 41 -6.85 -5.39 -4.38
N LYS A 42 -5.91 -5.97 -5.10
CA LYS A 42 -5.93 -7.35 -5.60
C LYS A 42 -4.62 -8.03 -5.30
N ALA A 43 -4.68 -9.28 -4.87
CA ALA A 43 -3.50 -10.13 -4.75
C ALA A 43 -3.90 -11.61 -4.83
N THR A 44 -3.04 -12.41 -5.44
CA THR A 44 -3.24 -13.85 -5.59
C THR A 44 -2.10 -14.58 -4.88
N GLY A 45 -2.39 -15.69 -4.20
CA GLY A 45 -1.36 -16.55 -3.62
C GLY A 45 -1.69 -17.09 -2.23
N THR A 46 -0.72 -17.01 -1.31
CA THR A 46 -0.74 -17.67 0.00
C THR A 46 -1.81 -17.10 0.95
N ARG A 47 -1.93 -17.69 2.14
CA ARG A 47 -2.84 -17.28 3.24
C ARG A 47 -2.82 -15.79 3.61
N MET A 48 -1.80 -15.02 3.20
CA MET A 48 -1.67 -13.58 3.46
C MET A 48 -2.01 -12.69 2.25
N SER A 49 -2.47 -13.26 1.14
CA SER A 49 -2.83 -12.50 -0.08
C SER A 49 -3.93 -11.48 0.19
N TRP A 50 -4.86 -11.73 1.11
CA TRP A 50 -5.83 -10.72 1.54
C TRP A 50 -5.16 -9.48 2.16
N VAL A 51 -4.20 -9.68 3.06
CA VAL A 51 -3.46 -8.58 3.70
C VAL A 51 -2.70 -7.77 2.64
N THR A 52 -2.11 -8.45 1.66
CA THR A 52 -1.47 -7.77 0.51
C THR A 52 -2.47 -6.93 -0.27
N ALA A 53 -3.63 -7.49 -0.62
CA ALA A 53 -4.69 -6.77 -1.33
C ALA A 53 -5.15 -5.54 -0.52
N ARG A 54 -5.39 -5.72 0.77
CA ARG A 54 -5.76 -4.65 1.71
C ARG A 54 -4.71 -3.54 1.75
N ASN A 55 -3.43 -3.88 1.90
CA ASN A 55 -2.36 -2.88 1.95
C ASN A 55 -2.27 -2.10 0.64
N ARG A 56 -2.38 -2.77 -0.53
CA ARG A 56 -2.39 -2.07 -1.82
C ARG A 56 -3.55 -1.08 -1.95
N ALA A 57 -4.74 -1.45 -1.47
CA ALA A 57 -5.89 -0.56 -1.46
C ALA A 57 -5.67 0.66 -0.53
N MET A 58 -5.16 0.41 0.68
CA MET A 58 -4.89 1.47 1.67
C MET A 58 -3.80 2.43 1.21
N ASP A 59 -2.71 1.92 0.62
CA ASP A 59 -1.61 2.73 0.09
C ASP A 59 -2.10 3.61 -1.06
N ALA A 60 -2.84 3.05 -2.03
CA ALA A 60 -3.41 3.80 -3.13
C ALA A 60 -4.36 4.91 -2.66
N ALA A 61 -5.24 4.61 -1.69
CA ALA A 61 -6.13 5.59 -1.09
C ALA A 61 -5.36 6.69 -0.32
N SER A 62 -4.31 6.32 0.40
CA SER A 62 -3.43 7.24 1.13
C SER A 62 -2.74 8.20 0.16
N ASP A 63 -2.14 7.67 -0.90
CA ASP A 63 -1.39 8.45 -1.89
C ASP A 63 -2.31 9.40 -2.67
N TYR A 64 -3.53 8.98 -2.99
CA TYR A 64 -4.54 9.85 -3.58
C TYR A 64 -4.90 11.05 -2.70
N CYS A 65 -5.05 10.86 -1.40
CA CYS A 65 -5.29 12.00 -0.50
C CYS A 65 -4.04 12.85 -0.29
N LYS A 66 -2.84 12.25 -0.21
CA LYS A 66 -1.57 12.99 -0.08
C LYS A 66 -1.31 13.92 -1.27
N GLN A 67 -1.62 13.48 -2.49
CA GLN A 67 -1.52 14.33 -3.69
C GLN A 67 -2.40 15.59 -3.59
N ARG A 68 -3.45 15.55 -2.78
CA ARG A 68 -4.37 16.67 -2.49
C ARG A 68 -4.04 17.42 -1.19
N GLN A 69 -2.92 17.08 -0.55
CA GLN A 69 -2.55 17.63 0.76
C GLN A 69 -3.61 17.34 1.85
N GLN A 70 -4.29 16.20 1.71
CA GLN A 70 -5.34 15.72 2.61
C GLN A 70 -4.93 14.40 3.27
N THR A 71 -5.58 14.07 4.37
CA THR A 71 -5.42 12.83 5.10
C THR A 71 -6.53 11.85 4.72
N MET A 72 -6.16 10.61 4.43
CA MET A 72 -7.13 9.55 4.15
C MET A 72 -7.89 9.15 5.41
N ARG A 73 -9.22 9.10 5.33
CA ARG A 73 -10.09 8.49 6.35
C ARG A 73 -10.84 7.32 5.75
N LEU A 74 -10.59 6.15 6.30
CA LEU A 74 -11.32 4.94 5.97
C LEU A 74 -12.79 5.08 6.39
N ARG A 75 -13.72 4.80 5.47
CA ARG A 75 -15.16 4.78 5.73
C ARG A 75 -15.68 3.36 5.88
N SER A 76 -15.31 2.49 4.95
CA SER A 76 -15.64 1.07 5.03
C SER A 76 -14.63 0.23 4.27
N GLU A 77 -14.57 -1.03 4.65
CA GLU A 77 -13.79 -2.06 4.00
C GLU A 77 -14.72 -3.21 3.68
N SER A 78 -14.63 -3.73 2.46
CA SER A 78 -15.16 -5.04 2.12
C SER A 78 -14.06 -5.93 1.57
N THR A 79 -14.17 -7.21 1.87
CA THR A 79 -13.19 -8.23 1.50
C THR A 79 -13.90 -9.34 0.77
N SER A 80 -13.35 -9.77 -0.36
CA SER A 80 -13.89 -10.88 -1.15
C SER A 80 -12.76 -11.79 -1.63
N GLY A 81 -13.04 -13.08 -1.82
CA GLY A 81 -12.10 -14.07 -2.33
C GLY A 81 -11.50 -15.04 -1.30
N VAL A 82 -11.97 -15.07 -0.05
CA VAL A 82 -11.42 -15.81 1.12
C VAL A 82 -11.22 -17.34 1.00
N ARG A 83 -11.34 -17.93 -0.19
CA ARG A 83 -10.99 -19.32 -0.46
C ARG A 83 -9.55 -19.43 -0.96
N SER A 84 -8.82 -20.39 -0.40
CA SER A 84 -7.43 -20.69 -0.77
C SER A 84 -7.40 -21.03 -2.26
N LEU A 85 -6.69 -20.21 -3.07
CA LEU A 85 -6.53 -20.27 -4.55
C LEU A 85 -7.35 -19.25 -5.38
N GLU A 86 -8.27 -18.47 -4.79
CA GLU A 86 -8.96 -17.37 -5.49
C GLU A 86 -8.19 -16.04 -5.39
N GLU A 87 -8.39 -15.14 -6.36
CA GLU A 87 -7.90 -13.74 -6.29
C GLU A 87 -8.51 -13.09 -5.04
N GLN A 88 -7.65 -12.71 -4.10
CA GLN A 88 -8.09 -11.96 -2.93
C GLN A 88 -8.26 -10.51 -3.33
N THR A 89 -9.39 -9.94 -2.96
CA THR A 89 -9.71 -8.55 -3.20
C THR A 89 -10.08 -7.87 -1.89
N SER A 90 -9.64 -6.63 -1.74
CA SER A 90 -10.04 -5.76 -0.65
C SER A 90 -10.45 -4.42 -1.23
N THR A 91 -11.74 -4.09 -1.11
CA THR A 91 -12.29 -2.82 -1.55
C THR A 91 -12.38 -1.88 -0.36
N VAL A 92 -11.73 -0.72 -0.51
CA VAL A 92 -11.66 0.33 0.48
C VAL A 92 -12.48 1.51 -0.01
N ASN A 93 -13.48 1.90 0.78
CA ASN A 93 -14.16 3.18 0.60
C ASN A 93 -13.57 4.18 1.59
N PHE A 94 -13.14 5.32 1.10
CA PHE A 94 -12.42 6.31 1.87
C PHE A 94 -12.83 7.73 1.48
N THR A 95 -12.57 8.67 2.37
CA THR A 95 -12.73 10.11 2.13
C THR A 95 -11.39 10.79 2.35
N CYS A 96 -11.10 11.84 1.60
CA CYS A 96 -9.95 12.70 1.89
C CYS A 96 -10.40 13.89 2.74
N VAL A 97 -9.85 14.03 3.94
CA VAL A 97 -10.14 15.18 4.81
C VAL A 97 -8.94 16.09 4.89
N SER A 98 -9.17 17.39 4.99
CA SER A 98 -8.09 18.35 5.23
C SER A 98 -7.37 18.00 6.53
N SER A 99 -6.03 18.00 6.51
CA SER A 99 -5.19 17.70 7.69
C SER A 99 -5.38 18.71 8.85
N GLN A 100 -6.18 19.76 8.63
CA GLN A 100 -6.56 20.80 9.59
C GLN A 100 -7.80 20.42 10.45
N ALA A 101 -8.46 19.28 10.17
CA ALA A 101 -9.67 18.85 10.88
C ALA A 101 -9.38 17.96 12.11
N SER A 102 -8.42 18.38 12.94
CA SER A 102 -8.08 17.74 14.23
C SER A 102 -7.67 18.83 15.22
N GLY A 103 -8.63 19.69 15.56
CA GLY A 103 -8.57 20.59 16.72
C GLY A 103 -9.31 19.96 17.88
#